data_AF-A0A2G3ACK3-F1
#
_entry.id   AF-A0A2G3ACK3-F1
#
_cell.length_a   1.000
_cell.length_b   1.000
_cell.length_c   1.000
_cell.angle_alpha   90.00
_cell.angle_beta   90.00
_cell.angle_gamma   90.00
#
_symmetry.space_group_name_H-M   'P 1'
#
loop_
_entity.id
_entity.type
_entity.pdbx_description
1 polymer ?
#
loop_
_entity_poly.entity_id
_entity_poly.type
_entity_poly.pdbx_seq_one_letter_code
_entity_poly.pdbx_strand_id
1 'polypeptide(L)' 'MEVSLSFFTNEDTFTIGTKHQLDEVTTVEARLNNFGKATALFQRERPNFVLTLSGEIDTKALNKGAKFGWAVKMMG' A
#
# COMPACT_ATOMS: atom_id res chain seq x y z
N MET A 1 10.96 -2.41 16.24
CA MET A 1 10.61 -3.07 14.96
C MET A 1 9.33 -3.84 15.20
N GLU A 2 8.21 -3.32 14.71
CA GLU A 2 6.92 -4.02 14.75
C GLU A 2 6.57 -4.40 13.30
N VAL A 3 6.23 -5.67 13.08
CA VAL A 3 5.83 -6.20 11.78
C VAL A 3 4.37 -6.60 11.91
N SER A 4 3.47 -5.78 11.37
CA SER A 4 2.04 -6.12 11.29
C SER A 4 1.80 -6.90 10.00
N LEU A 5 1.62 -8.22 10.13
CA LEU A 5 1.17 -9.10 9.06
C LEU A 5 -0.33 -9.32 9.25
N SER A 6 -1.16 -8.81 8.34
CA SER A 6 -2.62 -8.94 8.44
C SER A 6 -3.14 -9.97 7.44
N PHE A 7 -3.90 -10.95 7.93
CA PHE A 7 -4.63 -11.92 7.12
C PHE A 7 -6.11 -11.56 7.14
N PHE A 8 -6.67 -11.20 5.99
CA PHE A 8 -8.10 -10.95 5.85
C PHE A 8 -8.73 -12.01 4.94
N THR A 9 -9.75 -12.69 5.46
CA THR A 9 -10.66 -13.57 4.71
C THR A 9 -11.93 -12.81 4.40
N ASN A 10 -12.03 -12.25 3.20
CA ASN A 10 -13.33 -12.02 2.56
C ASN A 10 -13.61 -13.27 1.73
N GLU A 11 -14.84 -13.79 1.68
CA GLU A 11 -15.19 -15.16 1.28
C GLU A 11 -14.52 -15.69 -0.02
N ASP A 12 -14.05 -14.81 -0.93
CA ASP A 12 -13.31 -15.15 -2.16
C ASP A 12 -11.89 -14.56 -2.31
N THR A 13 -11.46 -13.65 -1.42
CA THR A 13 -10.17 -12.93 -1.56
C THR A 13 -9.29 -13.10 -0.33
N PHE A 14 -8.13 -13.69 -0.54
CA PHE A 14 -7.07 -13.80 0.46
C PHE A 14 -5.98 -12.78 0.15
N THR A 15 -5.65 -11.92 1.12
CA THR A 15 -4.59 -10.90 0.99
C THR A 15 -3.56 -11.09 2.09
N ILE A 16 -2.28 -11.11 1.69
CA ILE A 16 -1.13 -11.00 2.59
C ILE A 16 -0.52 -9.62 2.39
N GLY A 17 -0.23 -8.92 3.46
CA GLY A 17 0.46 -7.65 3.37
C GLY A 17 1.34 -7.38 4.59
N THR A 18 2.28 -6.47 4.39
CA THR A 18 3.12 -5.92 5.44
C THR A 18 2.99 -4.41 5.44
N LYS A 19 2.88 -3.84 6.63
CA LYS A 19 3.00 -2.40 6.85
C LYS A 19 4.18 -2.16 7.76
N HIS A 20 5.02 -1.21 7.39
CA HIS A 20 6.23 -0.89 8.13
C HIS A 20 6.48 0.60 8.20
N GLN A 21 6.82 1.06 9.38
CA GLN A 21 7.20 2.44 9.63
C GLN A 21 8.70 2.59 9.37
N LEU A 22 9.07 3.31 8.29
CA LEU A 22 10.46 3.54 7.90
C LEU A 22 11.16 4.56 8.81
N ASP A 23 10.42 5.58 9.24
CA ASP A 23 10.84 6.60 10.20
C ASP A 23 9.60 7.11 10.97
N GLU A 24 9.79 7.99 11.97
CA GLU A 24 8.70 8.53 12.81
C GLU A 24 7.50 9.10 12.03
N VAL A 25 7.69 9.49 10.77
CA VAL A 25 6.68 10.17 9.96
C VAL A 25 6.47 9.51 8.58
N THR A 26 7.05 8.34 8.33
CA THR A 26 7.00 7.68 7.03
C THR A 26 6.63 6.23 7.18
N THR A 27 5.60 5.81 6.46
CA THR A 27 5.10 4.45 6.45
C THR A 27 5.08 3.90 5.03
N VAL A 28 5.47 2.65 4.89
CA VAL A 28 5.28 1.87 3.66
C VAL A 28 4.38 0.69 3.93
N GLU A 29 3.64 0.31 2.91
CA GLU A 29 2.78 -0.86 2.95
C GLU A 29 2.86 -1.58 1.62
N ALA A 30 2.95 -2.91 1.67
CA ALA A 30 2.92 -3.78 0.51
C ALA A 30 1.87 -4.86 0.74
N ARG A 31 1.06 -5.14 -0.28
CA ARG A 31 -0.01 -6.14 -0.24
C ARG A 31 0.02 -6.99 -1.51
N LEU A 32 -0.31 -8.27 -1.36
CA LEU A 32 -0.50 -9.22 -2.44
C LEU A 32 -1.76 -10.04 -2.16
N ASN A 33 -2.60 -10.26 -3.17
CA ASN A 33 -3.77 -11.12 -3.03
C ASN A 33 -3.69 -12.39 -3.90
N ASN A 34 -4.60 -13.35 -3.64
CA ASN A 34 -4.72 -14.62 -4.39
C ASN A 34 -5.04 -14.43 -5.89
N PHE A 35 -5.53 -13.26 -6.30
CA PHE A 35 -5.71 -12.91 -7.71
C PHE A 35 -4.40 -12.51 -8.40
N GLY A 36 -3.28 -12.39 -7.68
CA GLY A 36 -1.99 -11.99 -8.24
C GLY A 36 -1.83 -10.46 -8.34
N LYS A 37 -2.65 -9.71 -7.62
CA LYS A 37 -2.58 -8.25 -7.58
C LYS A 37 -1.61 -7.81 -6.49
N ALA A 38 -0.53 -7.15 -6.87
CA ALA A 38 0.45 -6.56 -5.97
C ALA A 38 0.20 -5.05 -5.84
N THR A 39 0.14 -4.54 -4.61
CA THR A 39 -0.09 -3.13 -4.31
C THR A 39 0.98 -2.63 -3.35
N ALA A 40 1.46 -1.42 -3.57
CA ALA A 40 2.36 -0.72 -2.67
C ALA A 40 1.77 0.66 -2.32
N LEU A 41 1.97 1.08 -1.09
CA LEU A 41 1.61 2.39 -0.58
C LEU A 41 2.82 2.98 0.14
N PHE A 42 3.09 4.25 -0.11
CA PHE A 42 4.02 5.06 0.65
C PHE A 42 3.26 6.26 1.20
N GLN A 43 3.35 6.49 2.50
CA GLN A 43 2.75 7.63 3.15
C GLN A 43 3.82 8.37 3.95
N ARG A 44 3.85 9.70 3.80
CA ARG A 44 4.71 10.58 4.58
C ARG A 44 3.91 11.72 5.18
N GLU A 45 4.00 11.84 6.49
CA GLU A 45 3.38 12.89 7.27
C GLU A 45 4.38 14.03 7.48
N ARG A 46 3.88 15.26 7.36
CA ARG A 46 4.57 16.50 7.65
C ARG A 46 3.64 17.36 8.50
N PRO A 47 4.15 18.34 9.25
CA PRO A 47 3.31 19.19 10.10
C PRO A 47 2.10 19.82 9.37
N ASN A 48 2.23 20.07 8.07
CA ASN A 48 1.23 20.80 7.28
C ASN A 48 0.42 19.92 6.32
N PHE A 49 0.85 18.68 6.08
CA PHE A 49 0.19 17.80 5.11
C PHE A 49 0.63 16.34 5.24
N VAL A 50 -0.18 15.46 4.68
CA VAL A 50 0.14 14.05 4.45
C VAL A 50 0.22 13.79 2.96
N LEU A 51 1.35 13.28 2.48
CA LEU A 51 1.53 12.80 1.12
C LEU A 51 1.36 11.29 1.08
N THR A 52 0.57 10.81 0.13
CA THR A 52 0.39 9.38 -0.14
C THR A 52 0.71 9.10 -1.60
N LEU A 53 1.53 8.08 -1.86
CA LEU A 53 1.81 7.52 -3.17
C LEU A 53 1.35 6.06 -3.18
N SER A 54 0.70 5.62 -4.25
CA SER A 54 0.25 4.24 -4.41
C SER A 54 0.63 3.69 -5.76
N GLY A 55 0.87 2.38 -5.81
CA GLY A 55 1.13 1.64 -7.03
C GLY A 55 0.42 0.30 -6.98
N GLU A 56 -0.08 -0.16 -8.10
CA GLU A 56 -0.75 -1.46 -8.24
C GLU A 56 -0.35 -2.11 -9.57
N ILE A 57 -0.01 -3.39 -9.51
CA ILE A 57 0.33 -4.20 -10.67
C ILE A 57 -0.49 -5.50 -10.60
N ASP A 58 -1.08 -5.86 -11.72
CA ASP A 58 -1.67 -7.19 -11.92
C ASP A 58 -0.60 -8.11 -12.49
N THR A 59 -0.01 -8.98 -11.67
CA THR A 59 1.09 -9.87 -12.09
C THR A 59 0.64 -10.94 -13.07
N LYS A 60 -0.67 -11.22 -13.16
CA LYS A 60 -1.23 -12.17 -14.12
C LYS A 60 -1.64 -11.51 -15.42
N ALA A 61 -1.71 -10.18 -15.47
CA ALA A 61 -2.07 -9.40 -16.65
C ALA A 61 -1.07 -8.25 -16.88
N LEU A 62 0.23 -8.59 -17.01
CA LEU A 62 1.31 -7.62 -17.19
C LEU A 62 1.13 -6.70 -18.40
N ASN A 63 0.38 -7.15 -19.41
CA ASN A 63 0.01 -6.36 -20.59
C ASN A 63 -0.90 -5.16 -20.27
N LYS A 64 -1.60 -5.16 -19.13
CA LYS A 64 -2.42 -4.03 -18.67
C LYS A 64 -1.59 -2.89 -18.08
N GLY A 65 -0.30 -3.11 -17.84
CA GLY A 65 0.58 -2.13 -17.21
C GLY A 65 0.29 -1.92 -15.73
N ALA A 66 1.00 -0.96 -15.14
CA ALA A 66 0.88 -0.60 -13.73
C ALA A 66 -0.05 0.61 -13.55
N LYS A 67 -0.81 0.62 -12.46
CA LYS A 67 -1.57 1.79 -12.02
C LYS A 67 -0.78 2.50 -10.92
N PHE A 68 -0.76 3.82 -10.96
CA PHE A 68 -0.16 4.63 -9.92
C PHE A 68 -1.12 5.74 -9.51
N GLY A 69 -1.07 6.09 -8.23
CA GLY A 69 -1.86 7.15 -7.64
C GLY A 69 -1.01 7.98 -6.70
N TRP A 70 -1.44 9.21 -6.48
CA TRP A 70 -0.87 10.07 -5.46
C TRP A 70 -1.97 10.95 -4.88
N ALA A 71 -1.81 11.37 -3.64
CA ALA A 71 -2.73 12.25 -2.95
C ALA A 71 -1.97 13.11 -1.95
N VAL A 72 -2.44 14.33 -1.76
CA VAL A 72 -1.99 15.22 -0.68
C VAL A 72 -3.21 15.60 0.14
N LYS A 73 -3.12 15.39 1.45
CA LYS A 73 -4.11 15.84 2.42
C LYS A 73 -3.51 16.99 3.22
N MET A 74 -4.10 18.18 3.13
CA MET A 74 -3.69 19.32 3.95
C MET A 74 -4.14 19.10 5.41
N MET A 75 -3.28 19.47 6.36
CA MET A 75 -3.59 19.47 7.79
C MET A 75 -3.82 20.93 8.20
N GLY A 76 -5.05 21.22 8.62
CA GLY A 76 -5.50 22.52 9.10
C GLY A 76 -6.36 22.35 10.35
#